data_AF-A0A3D4C6Y8-F1
#
_entry.id   AF-A0A3D4C6Y8-F1
#
_cell.length_a   1.000
_cell.length_b   1.000
_cell.length_c   1.000
_cell.angle_alpha   90.00
_cell.angle_beta   90.00
_cell.angle_gamma   90.00
#
_symmetry.space_group_name_H-M   'P 1'
#
loop_
_entity.id
_entity.type
_entity.pdbx_description
1 polymer ?
#
loop_
_entity_poly.entity_id
_entity_poly.type
_entity_poly.pdbx_seq_one_letter_code
_entity_poly.pdbx_strand_id
1 'polypeptide(L)'
;MLMISGLDLELTQELKIAKGHQFKLLFTAAIDKIGSYLKLEVQHRGKVSVLDIADFCISYNLTFKTCTEILEELKILPAGTFLMLRNSGLNVGEVMAEARRLAELKNGNTTD
;
A
#
# COMPACT_ATOMS: atom_id res chain seq x y z
N MET A 1 -4.63 3.28 -14.16
CA MET A 1 -5.80 4.02 -13.66
C MET A 1 -5.70 4.09 -12.13
N LEU A 2 -5.64 5.29 -11.53
CA LEU A 2 -5.66 5.43 -10.06
C LEU A 2 -7.03 4.96 -9.56
N MET A 3 -7.08 3.91 -8.73
CA MET A 3 -8.32 3.29 -8.25
C MET A 3 -8.89 3.94 -6.97
N ILE A 4 -8.34 5.08 -6.55
CA ILE A 4 -8.69 5.75 -5.30
C ILE A 4 -9.59 6.96 -5.57
N SER A 5 -10.72 7.06 -4.84
CA SER A 5 -11.61 8.21 -4.95
C SER A 5 -10.95 9.49 -4.39
N GLY A 6 -11.48 10.68 -4.72
CA GLY A 6 -10.93 11.95 -4.20
C GLY A 6 -10.91 12.02 -2.67
N LEU A 7 -11.94 11.48 -2.01
CA LEU A 7 -12.03 11.41 -0.55
C LEU A 7 -11.02 10.43 0.07
N ASP A 8 -10.75 9.33 -0.62
CA ASP A 8 -9.75 8.35 -0.18
C ASP A 8 -8.32 8.89 -0.40
N LEU A 9 -8.13 9.74 -1.42
CA LEU A 9 -6.86 10.44 -1.64
C LEU A 9 -6.57 11.44 -0.52
N GLU A 10 -7.54 12.23 -0.08
CA GLU A 10 -7.40 13.14 1.07
C GLU A 10 -7.05 12.37 2.35
N LEU A 11 -7.80 11.31 2.65
CA LEU A 11 -7.53 10.44 3.82
C LEU A 11 -6.08 9.93 3.83
N THR A 12 -5.59 9.43 2.70
CA THR A 12 -4.24 8.86 2.60
C THR A 12 -3.15 9.93 2.66
N GLN A 13 -3.42 11.15 2.21
CA GLN A 13 -2.50 12.28 2.37
C GLN A 13 -2.41 12.72 3.84
N GLU A 14 -3.55 12.87 4.52
CA GLU A 14 -3.57 13.23 5.95
C GLU A 14 -2.89 12.17 6.81
N LEU A 15 -3.11 10.89 6.50
CA LEU A 15 -2.52 9.77 7.23
C LEU A 15 -0.98 9.79 7.20
N LYS A 16 -0.36 10.27 6.12
CA LYS A 16 1.11 10.33 5.99
C LYS A 16 1.77 11.29 6.97
N ILE A 17 1.07 12.35 7.36
CA ILE A 17 1.60 13.41 8.22
C ILE A 17 1.06 13.31 9.66
N ALA A 18 -0.05 12.61 9.86
CA ALA A 18 -0.69 12.45 11.16
C ALA A 18 0.20 11.71 12.18
N LYS A 19 0.01 12.02 13.46
CA LYS A 19 0.73 11.40 14.59
C LYS A 19 -0.23 11.12 15.74
N GLY A 20 0.21 10.28 16.69
CA GLY A 20 -0.50 10.06 17.94
C GLY A 20 -1.93 9.56 17.75
N HIS A 21 -2.89 10.16 18.47
CA HIS A 21 -4.30 9.77 18.43
C HIS A 21 -4.92 9.98 17.05
N GLN A 22 -4.59 11.08 16.37
CA GLN A 22 -5.10 11.38 15.03
C GLN A 22 -4.65 10.33 14.01
N PHE A 23 -3.40 9.87 14.08
CA PHE A 23 -2.92 8.78 13.23
C PHE A 23 -3.77 7.53 13.42
N LYS A 24 -4.07 7.14 14.68
CA LYS A 24 -4.88 5.94 14.95
C LYS A 24 -6.28 6.05 14.32
N LEU A 25 -6.94 7.20 14.45
CA LEU A 25 -8.26 7.42 13.87
C LEU A 25 -8.24 7.31 12.34
N LEU A 26 -7.31 8.00 11.69
CA LEU A 26 -7.16 7.98 10.23
C LEU A 26 -6.74 6.59 9.74
N PHE A 27 -5.92 5.87 10.50
CA PHE A 27 -5.51 4.51 10.19
C PHE A 27 -6.69 3.53 10.25
N THR A 28 -7.51 3.58 11.30
CA THR A 28 -8.76 2.80 11.38
C THR A 28 -9.66 3.10 10.19
N ALA A 29 -9.87 4.39 9.87
CA ALA A 29 -10.67 4.78 8.71
C ALA A 29 -10.09 4.26 7.38
N ALA A 30 -8.75 4.24 7.24
CA ALA A 30 -8.08 3.70 6.07
C ALA A 30 -8.26 2.17 5.95
N ILE A 31 -8.24 1.43 7.07
CA ILE A 31 -8.56 -0.01 7.05
C ILE A 31 -9.99 -0.22 6.53
N ASP A 32 -10.96 0.52 7.06
CA ASP A 32 -12.36 0.34 6.69
C ASP A 32 -12.62 0.69 5.23
N LYS A 33 -12.06 1.82 4.74
CA LYS A 33 -12.28 2.28 3.38
C LYS A 33 -11.42 1.57 2.35
N ILE A 34 -10.12 1.47 2.59
CA ILE A 34 -9.14 0.99 1.60
C ILE A 34 -8.92 -0.53 1.73
N GLY A 35 -9.03 -1.06 2.94
CA GLY A 35 -8.71 -2.46 3.23
C GLY A 35 -9.58 -3.46 2.48
N SER A 36 -10.86 -3.14 2.22
CA SER A 36 -11.74 -3.98 1.41
C SER A 36 -11.23 -4.14 -0.03
N TYR A 37 -10.75 -3.05 -0.65
CA TYR A 37 -10.18 -3.08 -2.00
C TYR A 37 -8.84 -3.83 -2.04
N LEU A 38 -7.95 -3.59 -1.07
CA LEU A 38 -6.70 -4.33 -0.95
C LEU A 38 -6.94 -5.84 -0.82
N LYS A 39 -7.94 -6.24 -0.02
CA LYS A 39 -8.29 -7.64 0.13
C LYS A 39 -8.74 -8.28 -1.19
N LEU A 40 -9.53 -7.56 -1.99
CA LEU A 40 -9.95 -8.03 -3.32
C LEU A 40 -8.76 -8.16 -4.27
N GLU A 41 -7.87 -7.16 -4.33
CA GLU A 41 -6.66 -7.22 -5.15
C GLU A 41 -5.77 -8.40 -4.79
N VAL A 42 -5.58 -8.64 -3.49
CA VAL A 42 -4.82 -9.79 -3.01
C VAL A 42 -5.48 -11.10 -3.42
N GLN A 43 -6.80 -11.23 -3.30
CA GLN A 43 -7.52 -12.43 -3.74
C GLN A 43 -7.34 -12.71 -5.24
N HIS A 44 -7.33 -11.66 -6.07
CA HIS A 44 -7.11 -11.81 -7.51
C HIS A 44 -5.67 -12.20 -7.86
N ARG A 45 -4.68 -11.71 -7.12
CA ARG A 45 -3.25 -12.02 -7.36
C ARG A 45 -2.78 -13.31 -6.67
N GLY A 46 -3.47 -13.75 -5.62
CA GLY A 46 -3.09 -14.88 -4.78
C GLY A 46 -2.05 -14.48 -3.72
N LYS A 47 -0.80 -14.91 -3.88
CA LYS A 47 0.25 -14.66 -2.88
C LYS A 47 0.83 -13.24 -3.06
N VAL A 48 0.88 -12.48 -1.97
CA VAL A 48 1.43 -11.11 -1.95
C VAL A 48 2.95 -11.13 -1.88
N SER A 49 3.60 -10.54 -2.87
CA SER A 49 5.05 -10.27 -2.86
C SER A 49 5.37 -8.87 -2.32
N VAL A 50 6.65 -8.61 -2.05
CA VAL A 50 7.12 -7.28 -1.65
C VAL A 50 6.86 -6.22 -2.73
N LEU A 51 6.95 -6.59 -4.01
CA LEU A 51 6.63 -5.70 -5.12
C LEU A 51 5.13 -5.42 -5.20
N ASP A 52 4.26 -6.39 -4.87
CA ASP A 52 2.82 -6.15 -4.81
C ASP A 52 2.46 -5.13 -3.71
N ILE A 53 3.13 -5.20 -2.55
CA ILE A 53 2.95 -4.20 -1.49
C ILE A 53 3.31 -2.81 -2.01
N ALA A 54 4.41 -2.67 -2.75
CA ALA A 54 4.81 -1.38 -3.32
C ALA A 54 3.84 -0.89 -4.41
N ASP A 55 3.31 -1.80 -5.24
CA ASP A 55 2.29 -1.49 -6.24
C ASP A 55 0.99 -0.98 -5.59
N PHE A 56 0.56 -1.62 -4.49
CA PHE A 56 -0.56 -1.14 -3.68
C PHE A 56 -0.30 0.25 -3.07
N CYS A 57 0.92 0.51 -2.59
CA CYS A 57 1.29 1.82 -2.06
C CYS A 57 1.13 2.93 -3.09
N ILE A 58 1.49 2.66 -4.35
CA ILE A 58 1.33 3.60 -5.45
C ILE A 58 -0.16 3.78 -5.76
N SER A 59 -0.87 2.66 -5.94
CA SER A 59 -2.28 2.65 -6.37
C SER A 59 -3.22 3.33 -5.37
N TYR A 60 -2.95 3.17 -4.07
CA TYR A 60 -3.75 3.72 -2.98
C TYR A 60 -3.07 4.90 -2.28
N ASN A 61 -1.99 5.45 -2.84
CA ASN A 61 -1.27 6.59 -2.27
C ASN A 61 -0.86 6.39 -0.79
N LEU A 62 -0.50 5.17 -0.38
CA LEU A 62 -0.07 4.84 0.98
C LEU A 62 1.47 4.87 1.12
N THR A 63 1.97 5.01 2.35
CA THR A 63 3.39 4.68 2.61
C THR A 63 3.57 3.17 2.65
N PHE A 64 4.79 2.69 2.35
CA PHE A 64 5.12 1.26 2.44
C PHE A 64 4.80 0.67 3.81
N LYS A 65 5.14 1.39 4.87
CA LYS A 65 4.85 1.00 6.25
C LYS A 65 3.33 0.87 6.46
N THR A 66 2.57 1.93 6.17
CA THR A 66 1.12 1.95 6.38
C THR A 66 0.41 0.86 5.59
N CYS A 67 0.78 0.65 4.33
CA CYS A 67 0.19 -0.40 3.50
C CYS A 67 0.49 -1.78 4.08
N THR A 68 1.72 -2.02 4.53
CA THR A 68 2.08 -3.28 5.19
C THR A 68 1.25 -3.48 6.46
N GLU A 69 1.16 -2.46 7.32
CA GLU A 69 0.37 -2.51 8.56
C GLU A 69 -1.13 -2.76 8.29
N ILE A 70 -1.73 -2.17 7.25
CA ILE A 70 -3.12 -2.48 6.87
C ILE A 70 -3.26 -3.96 6.47
N LEU A 71 -2.33 -4.49 5.68
CA LEU A 71 -2.35 -5.91 5.28
C LEU A 71 -2.15 -6.86 6.48
N GLU A 72 -1.39 -6.44 7.49
CA GLU A 72 -1.24 -7.16 8.76
C GLU A 72 -2.56 -7.16 9.55
N GLU A 73 -3.22 -6.01 9.70
CA GLU A 73 -4.52 -5.89 10.37
C GLU A 73 -5.62 -6.72 9.69
N LEU A 74 -5.57 -6.81 8.36
CA LEU A 74 -6.48 -7.66 7.57
C LEU A 74 -6.12 -9.16 7.63
N LYS A 75 -5.06 -9.54 8.36
CA LYS A 75 -4.53 -10.91 8.46
C LYS A 75 -4.11 -11.51 7.12
N ILE A 76 -3.76 -10.65 6.16
CA ILE A 76 -3.20 -11.05 4.86
C ILE A 76 -1.70 -11.31 5.02
N LEU A 77 -1.03 -10.47 5.79
CA LEU A 77 0.37 -10.65 6.19
C LEU A 77 0.45 -11.00 7.69
N PRO A 78 1.47 -11.75 8.12
CA PRO A 78 1.74 -11.94 9.55
C PRO A 78 2.04 -10.62 10.25
N ALA A 79 1.57 -10.45 11.50
CA ALA A 79 1.88 -9.28 12.29
C ALA A 79 3.39 -9.07 12.44
N GLY A 80 3.87 -7.82 12.24
CA GLY A 80 5.29 -7.47 12.30
C GLY A 80 6.08 -7.72 11.01
N THR A 81 5.40 -8.02 9.89
CA THR A 81 6.02 -8.18 8.57
C THR A 81 6.84 -6.97 8.16
N PHE A 82 6.37 -5.74 8.42
CA PHE A 82 7.16 -4.53 8.11
C PHE A 82 8.51 -4.53 8.83
N LEU A 83 8.52 -4.88 10.13
CA LEU A 83 9.74 -4.95 10.91
C LEU A 83 10.66 -6.08 10.43
N MET A 84 10.09 -7.24 10.10
CA MET A 84 10.85 -8.36 9.53
C MET A 84 11.54 -7.98 8.23
N LEU A 85 10.82 -7.36 7.29
CA LEU A 85 11.37 -6.90 6.01
C LEU A 85 12.47 -5.86 6.20
N ARG A 86 12.26 -4.91 7.12
CA ARG A 86 13.28 -3.91 7.44
C ARG A 86 14.54 -4.57 8.01
N ASN A 87 14.38 -5.54 8.92
CA ASN A 87 15.49 -6.25 9.55
C ASN A 87 16.22 -7.18 8.59
N SER A 88 15.56 -7.66 7.53
CA SER A 88 16.22 -8.41 6.46
C SER A 88 17.00 -7.53 5.48
N GLY A 89 17.05 -6.20 5.72
CA GLY A 89 17.78 -5.26 4.87
C GLY A 89 16.99 -4.76 3.66
N LEU A 90 15.66 -4.86 3.67
CA LEU A 90 14.85 -4.36 2.55
C LEU A 90 15.04 -2.84 2.36
N ASN A 91 15.48 -2.44 1.17
CA ASN A 91 15.51 -1.03 0.78
C ASN A 91 14.16 -0.62 0.17
N VAL A 92 13.29 -0.03 0.99
CA VAL A 92 11.96 0.45 0.56
C VAL A 92 12.06 1.42 -0.63
N GLY A 93 13.10 2.25 -0.69
CA GLY A 93 13.28 3.22 -1.78
C GLY A 93 13.46 2.53 -3.14
N GLU A 94 14.30 1.50 -3.20
CA GLU A 94 14.54 0.71 -4.42
C GLU A 94 13.30 -0.05 -4.85
N VAL A 95 12.60 -0.69 -3.91
CA VAL A 95 11.35 -1.43 -4.21
C VAL A 95 10.29 -0.49 -4.77
N MET A 96 10.12 0.68 -4.17
CA MET A 96 9.14 1.67 -4.62
C MET A 96 9.51 2.26 -5.99
N ALA A 97 10.81 2.47 -6.27
CA ALA A 97 11.28 2.92 -7.58
C ALA A 97 11.00 1.87 -8.66
N GLU A 98 11.27 0.60 -8.38
CA GLU A 98 11.00 -0.50 -9.31
C GLU A 98 9.50 -0.66 -9.59
N ALA A 99 8.66 -0.59 -8.55
CA ALA A 99 7.21 -0.65 -8.73
C ALA A 99 6.68 0.50 -9.61
N ARG A 100 7.22 1.72 -9.48
CA ARG A 100 6.87 2.86 -10.36
C ARG A 100 7.30 2.61 -11.79
N ARG A 101 8.54 2.16 -12.00
CA ARG A 101 9.06 1.82 -13.34
C ARG A 101 8.17 0.79 -14.04
N LEU A 102 7.77 -0.26 -13.32
CA LEU A 102 6.87 -1.30 -13.85
C LEU A 102 5.47 -0.76 -14.16
N ALA A 103 4.95 0.15 -13.34
CA ALA A 103 3.66 0.80 -13.59
C ALA A 103 3.70 1.70 -14.85
N GLU A 104 4.80 2.43 -15.05
CA GLU A 104 5.02 3.25 -16.25
C GLU A 104 5.11 2.41 -17.52
N LEU A 105 5.85 1.30 -17.49
CA LEU A 105 5.95 0.37 -18.63
C LEU A 105 4.59 -0.24 -19.00
N LYS A 106 3.78 -0.61 -18.01
CA LYS A 106 2.41 -1.12 -18.26
C LYS A 106 1.54 -0.08 -18.96
N ASN A 107 1.63 1.20 -18.56
CA ASN A 107 0.83 2.26 -19.17
C ASN A 107 1.35 2.65 -20.57
N GLY A 108 2.67 2.63 -20.80
CA GLY A 108 3.27 2.95 -22.09
C GLY A 108 2.93 1.95 -23.20
N ASN A 109 2.77 0.67 -22.85
CA ASN A 109 2.36 -0.40 -23.78
C ASN A 109 0.85 -0.41 -24.15
N THR A 110 0.06 0.54 -23.63
CA THR A 110 -1.38 0.66 -23.96
C THR A 110 -1.65 1.66 -25.09
N THR A 111 -0.60 2.13 -25.77
CA THR A 111 -0.66 3.24 -26.75
C THR A 111 -0.32 2.83 -28.19
N ASP A 112 -0.22 1.53 -28.48
CA ASP A 112 -0.07 0.99 -29.85
C ASP A 112 -1.30 0.17 -30.28
#